data_AF-A0A2G4SQC6-F1
#
_entry.id   AF-A0A2G4SQC6-F1
#
_cell.length_a   1.000
_cell.length_b   1.000
_cell.length_c   1.000
_cell.angle_alpha   90.00
_cell.angle_beta   90.00
_cell.angle_gamma   90.00
#
_symmetry.space_group_name_H-M   'P 1'
#
loop_
_entity.id
_entity.type
_entity.pdbx_description
1 polymer ?
#
loop_
_entity_poly.entity_id
_entity_poly.type
_entity_poly.pdbx_seq_one_letter_code
_entity_poly.pdbx_strand_id
1 'polypeptide(L)'
;MTLFKRFKRSFSSKAMKQPFITRLPEELLVGIYQHLDSPQCRRAFALTCKSFRRIAQQPSSVAAWMITRFGPRFAIYYTILTIPEQCDHRFLQYLFNAGAKVPPCLIQRLIQTYGKQEYTQKRERRSSIPYDRSTLSIQHIPFDGYAALITHSLKPVDVQGNILKDFFTSFSQGTSQWKKELEEGYFFPIITNIADNLRPIIKLAQVYPKEYQKIAPLFQFDPIARASLWQAVLSVLFDEAFRTSELTGDRKYQLKTIQNMIGQPVQLVGTWSEQAIFLRVFGDFFTKYPRGYCDEHAMMRLLELLTVYAQPRSFTIKQALRVIKNDDDMRTDIKDTVDKFLCRP
;
A
#
# COMPACT_ATOMS: atom_id res chain seq x y z
N MET A 1 -72.36 -41.27 20.06
CA MET A 1 -71.66 -40.73 18.87
C MET A 1 -70.74 -39.61 19.31
N THR A 2 -69.44 -39.91 19.32
CA THR A 2 -68.33 -39.05 19.70
C THR A 2 -67.97 -38.11 18.55
N LEU A 3 -67.95 -36.80 18.79
CA LEU A 3 -67.23 -35.84 17.93
C LEU A 3 -66.50 -34.81 18.79
N PHE A 4 -65.34 -35.23 19.32
CA PHE A 4 -64.27 -34.34 19.73
C PHE A 4 -63.75 -33.58 18.50
N LYS A 5 -64.17 -32.33 18.29
CA LYS A 5 -63.42 -31.41 17.42
C LYS A 5 -62.27 -30.80 18.22
N ARG A 6 -61.12 -31.49 18.16
CA ARG A 6 -59.80 -30.93 18.45
C ARG A 6 -59.65 -29.59 17.72
N PHE A 7 -59.65 -28.48 18.46
CA PHE A 7 -58.98 -27.26 18.02
C PHE A 7 -57.48 -27.57 17.95
N LYS A 8 -56.99 -27.97 16.77
CA LYS A 8 -55.56 -27.88 16.46
C LYS A 8 -55.23 -26.39 16.33
N ARG A 9 -54.91 -25.73 17.45
CA ARG A 9 -54.01 -24.57 17.42
C ARG A 9 -52.63 -25.12 17.02
N SER A 10 -52.40 -25.14 15.71
CA SER A 10 -51.06 -25.25 15.17
C SER A 10 -50.30 -24.00 15.62
N PHE A 11 -49.36 -24.19 16.54
CA PHE A 11 -48.28 -23.23 16.76
C PHE A 11 -47.49 -23.13 15.45
N SER A 12 -47.72 -22.07 14.68
CA SER A 12 -46.77 -21.68 13.63
C SER A 12 -45.56 -21.04 14.30
N SER A 13 -44.49 -21.81 14.33
CA SER A 13 -43.18 -21.47 14.85
C SER A 13 -42.55 -20.26 14.14
N LYS A 14 -41.80 -19.47 14.91
CA LYS A 14 -40.77 -18.50 14.47
C LYS A 14 -41.28 -17.26 13.73
N ALA A 15 -41.71 -16.26 14.51
CA ALA A 15 -41.41 -14.88 14.13
C ALA A 15 -39.88 -14.77 14.04
N MET A 16 -39.32 -14.90 12.82
CA MET A 16 -37.94 -14.52 12.59
C MET A 16 -37.84 -13.06 13.04
N LYS A 17 -37.14 -12.81 14.17
CA LYS A 17 -36.72 -11.47 14.56
C LYS A 17 -35.97 -10.91 13.36
N GLN A 18 -36.64 -10.08 12.54
CA GLN A 18 -35.98 -9.47 11.39
C GLN A 18 -34.78 -8.71 11.92
N PRO A 19 -33.59 -8.87 11.31
CA PRO A 19 -32.37 -8.28 11.84
C PRO A 19 -32.53 -6.75 11.89
N PHE A 20 -32.39 -6.18 13.10
CA PHE A 20 -32.55 -4.75 13.41
C PHE A 20 -31.88 -3.83 12.38
N ILE A 21 -30.67 -4.21 11.95
CA ILE A 21 -29.85 -3.42 11.02
C ILE A 21 -30.55 -3.23 9.66
N THR A 22 -31.32 -4.20 9.18
CA THR A 22 -32.02 -4.08 7.88
C THR A 22 -33.20 -3.11 7.88
N ARG A 23 -33.62 -2.62 9.05
CA ARG A 23 -34.69 -1.63 9.21
C ARG A 23 -34.17 -0.22 9.47
N LEU A 24 -32.86 -0.02 9.54
CA LEU A 24 -32.29 1.30 9.70
C LEU A 24 -32.58 2.16 8.46
N PRO A 25 -32.79 3.47 8.64
CA PRO A 25 -32.81 4.43 7.54
C PRO A 25 -31.56 4.30 6.66
N GLU A 26 -31.72 4.61 5.37
CA GLU A 26 -30.64 4.47 4.39
C GLU A 26 -29.42 5.31 4.75
N GLU A 27 -29.62 6.48 5.35
CA GLU A 27 -28.58 7.39 5.82
C GLU A 27 -27.69 6.75 6.88
N LEU A 28 -28.29 6.01 7.83
CA LEU A 28 -27.53 5.30 8.86
C LEU A 28 -26.76 4.12 8.27
N LEU A 29 -27.35 3.43 7.29
CA LEU A 29 -26.67 2.34 6.60
C LEU A 29 -25.50 2.83 5.73
N VAL A 30 -25.64 3.99 5.10
CA VAL A 30 -24.55 4.69 4.40
C VAL A 30 -23.45 5.07 5.39
N GLY A 31 -23.80 5.62 6.55
CA GLY A 31 -22.84 5.92 7.62
C GLY A 31 -22.08 4.68 8.08
N ILE A 32 -22.79 3.58 8.35
CA ILE A 32 -22.16 2.29 8.70
C ILE A 32 -21.23 1.81 7.59
N TYR A 33 -21.65 1.87 6.33
CA TYR A 33 -20.84 1.47 5.19
C TYR A 33 -19.54 2.25 5.08
N GLN A 34 -19.59 3.57 5.27
CA GLN A 34 -18.44 4.47 5.21
C GLN A 34 -17.37 4.17 6.28
N HIS A 35 -17.78 3.59 7.41
CA HIS A 35 -16.88 3.25 8.52
C HIS A 35 -16.40 1.79 8.52
N LEU A 36 -16.65 1.02 7.45
CA LEU A 36 -16.13 -0.33 7.34
C LEU A 36 -14.59 -0.33 7.18
N ASP A 37 -13.89 -1.11 7.98
CA ASP A 37 -12.42 -1.05 8.08
C ASP A 37 -11.64 -1.63 6.89
N SER A 38 -12.28 -2.41 6.02
CA SER A 38 -11.56 -3.10 4.96
C SER A 38 -12.41 -3.35 3.71
N PRO A 39 -11.76 -3.54 2.54
CA PRO A 39 -12.44 -4.01 1.33
C PRO A 39 -13.22 -5.32 1.55
N GLN A 40 -12.71 -6.22 2.39
CA GLN A 40 -13.37 -7.48 2.73
C GLN A 40 -14.67 -7.23 3.49
N CYS A 41 -14.66 -6.32 4.47
CA CYS A 41 -15.87 -5.90 5.19
C CYS A 41 -16.91 -5.29 4.24
N ARG A 42 -16.49 -4.46 3.27
CA ARG A 42 -17.40 -3.92 2.24
C ARG A 42 -18.04 -5.01 1.40
N ARG A 43 -17.25 -6.01 0.99
CA ARG A 43 -17.74 -7.15 0.21
C ARG A 43 -18.75 -7.95 1.01
N ALA A 44 -18.46 -8.24 2.29
CA ALA A 44 -19.38 -8.93 3.19
C ALA A 44 -20.67 -8.13 3.40
N PHE A 45 -20.58 -6.81 3.61
CA PHE A 45 -21.73 -5.92 3.72
C PHE A 45 -22.62 -6.00 2.47
N ALA A 46 -22.03 -5.85 1.29
CA ALA A 46 -22.75 -5.91 0.02
C ALA A 46 -23.44 -7.26 -0.24
N LEU A 47 -22.87 -8.36 0.29
CA LEU A 47 -23.42 -9.72 0.15
C LEU A 47 -24.50 -10.05 1.20
N THR A 48 -24.68 -9.21 2.23
CA THR A 48 -25.59 -9.50 3.34
C THR A 48 -27.07 -9.45 2.93
N CYS A 49 -27.49 -8.40 2.20
CA CYS A 49 -28.86 -8.27 1.72
C CYS A 49 -28.99 -7.28 0.55
N LYS A 50 -30.16 -7.23 -0.11
CA LYS A 50 -30.43 -6.34 -1.25
C LYS A 50 -30.25 -4.85 -0.92
N SER A 51 -30.68 -4.42 0.27
CA SER A 51 -30.55 -3.01 0.70
C SER A 51 -29.07 -2.62 0.84
N PHE A 52 -28.27 -3.45 1.51
CA PHE A 52 -26.84 -3.19 1.70
C PHE A 52 -26.08 -3.26 0.39
N ARG A 53 -26.48 -4.17 -0.52
CA ARG A 53 -25.94 -4.23 -1.88
C ARG A 53 -26.20 -2.91 -2.63
N ARG A 54 -27.41 -2.36 -2.55
CA ARG A 54 -27.76 -1.07 -3.20
C ARG A 54 -26.84 0.04 -2.70
N ILE A 55 -26.67 0.17 -1.39
CA ILE A 55 -25.79 1.17 -0.77
C ILE A 55 -24.34 0.96 -1.20
N ALA A 56 -23.85 -0.29 -1.18
CA ALA A 56 -22.49 -0.61 -1.56
C ALA A 56 -22.18 -0.37 -3.04
N GLN A 57 -23.21 -0.29 -3.88
CA GLN A 57 -23.11 -0.01 -5.32
C GLN A 57 -23.28 1.47 -5.66
N GLN A 58 -23.72 2.32 -4.71
CA GLN A 58 -23.85 3.75 -4.94
C GLN A 58 -22.47 4.42 -5.05
N PRO A 59 -22.17 5.13 -6.16
CA PRO A 59 -20.92 5.86 -6.36
C PRO A 59 -20.56 6.80 -5.20
N SER A 60 -21.54 7.54 -4.68
CA SER A 60 -21.37 8.46 -3.55
C SER A 60 -20.94 7.75 -2.26
N SER A 61 -21.56 6.61 -1.95
CA SER A 61 -21.21 5.78 -0.78
C SER A 61 -19.81 5.20 -0.91
N VAL A 62 -19.42 4.74 -2.10
CA VAL A 62 -18.06 4.26 -2.38
C VAL A 62 -17.04 5.40 -2.24
N ALA A 63 -17.29 6.57 -2.84
CA ALA A 63 -16.42 7.73 -2.76
C ALA A 63 -16.22 8.20 -1.30
N ALA A 64 -17.31 8.29 -0.53
CA ALA A 64 -17.25 8.65 0.88
C ALA A 64 -16.43 7.64 1.70
N TRP A 65 -16.61 6.33 1.46
CA TRP A 65 -15.76 5.32 2.10
C TRP A 65 -14.28 5.49 1.77
N MET A 66 -13.93 5.75 0.49
CA MET A 66 -12.54 5.97 0.08
C MET A 66 -11.92 7.15 0.84
N ILE A 67 -12.67 8.25 0.97
CA ILE A 67 -12.22 9.44 1.70
C ILE A 67 -12.09 9.18 3.19
N THR A 68 -13.08 8.55 3.82
CA THR A 68 -13.03 8.23 5.25
C THR A 68 -11.86 7.30 5.57
N ARG A 69 -11.56 6.33 4.69
CA ARG A 69 -10.52 5.32 4.95
C ARG A 69 -9.11 5.79 4.63
N PHE A 70 -8.91 6.46 3.50
CA PHE A 70 -7.57 6.82 2.99
C PHE A 70 -7.28 8.33 3.10
N GLY A 71 -8.28 9.12 3.47
CA GLY A 71 -8.18 10.56 3.55
C GLY A 71 -8.21 11.26 2.19
N PRO A 72 -8.45 12.59 2.20
CA PRO A 72 -8.47 13.43 1.01
C PRO A 72 -7.27 13.28 0.06
N ARG A 73 -6.07 13.05 0.63
CA ARG A 73 -4.80 13.01 -0.11
C ARG A 73 -4.67 11.76 -0.99
N PHE A 74 -5.13 10.60 -0.51
CA PHE A 74 -4.86 9.31 -1.15
C PHE A 74 -6.08 8.70 -1.84
N ALA A 75 -7.30 9.17 -1.56
CA ALA A 75 -8.53 8.53 -2.03
C ALA A 75 -8.56 8.34 -3.57
N ILE A 76 -8.16 9.35 -4.35
CA ILE A 76 -8.14 9.25 -5.82
C ILE A 76 -7.10 8.21 -6.26
N TYR A 77 -5.89 8.27 -5.72
CA TYR A 77 -4.84 7.32 -6.08
C TYR A 77 -5.20 5.89 -5.73
N TYR A 78 -5.74 5.66 -4.53
CA TYR A 78 -6.24 4.37 -4.11
C TYR A 78 -7.36 3.86 -5.02
N THR A 79 -8.28 4.75 -5.42
CA THR A 79 -9.36 4.41 -6.36
C THR A 79 -8.77 3.97 -7.70
N ILE A 80 -7.84 4.73 -8.27
CA ILE A 80 -7.15 4.38 -9.51
C ILE A 80 -6.51 2.98 -9.38
N LEU A 81 -5.82 2.68 -8.27
CA LEU A 81 -5.19 1.37 -8.08
C LEU A 81 -6.17 0.19 -7.94
N THR A 82 -7.41 0.44 -7.51
CA THR A 82 -8.37 -0.60 -7.12
C THR A 82 -9.50 -0.83 -8.12
N ILE A 83 -10.06 0.23 -8.68
CA ILE A 83 -11.22 0.23 -9.58
C ILE A 83 -11.04 1.27 -10.71
N PRO A 84 -9.93 1.23 -11.47
CA PRO A 84 -9.61 2.27 -12.45
C PRO A 84 -10.71 2.48 -13.49
N GLU A 85 -11.44 1.43 -13.86
CA GLU A 85 -12.53 1.48 -14.84
C GLU A 85 -13.74 2.28 -14.36
N GLN A 86 -13.88 2.47 -13.04
CA GLN A 86 -14.95 3.27 -12.43
C GLN A 86 -14.53 4.73 -12.23
N CYS A 87 -13.29 5.10 -12.53
CA CYS A 87 -12.81 6.47 -12.43
C CYS A 87 -13.30 7.33 -13.60
N ASP A 88 -14.59 7.30 -13.92
CA ASP A 88 -15.21 8.19 -14.90
C ASP A 88 -15.43 9.61 -14.32
N HIS A 89 -15.86 10.55 -15.16
CA HIS A 89 -16.08 11.94 -14.73
C HIS A 89 -17.06 12.04 -13.55
N ARG A 90 -18.15 11.26 -13.55
CA ARG A 90 -19.21 11.32 -12.53
C ARG A 90 -18.72 10.78 -11.19
N PHE A 91 -18.02 9.65 -11.20
CA PHE A 91 -17.45 9.08 -10.00
C PHE A 91 -16.43 10.01 -9.36
N LEU A 92 -15.56 10.61 -10.18
CA LEU A 92 -14.56 11.57 -9.71
C LEU A 92 -15.21 12.83 -9.12
N GLN A 93 -16.33 13.32 -9.68
CA GLN A 93 -17.10 14.40 -9.06
C GLN A 93 -17.57 14.04 -7.64
N TYR A 94 -18.03 12.81 -7.40
CA TYR A 94 -18.38 12.38 -6.04
C TYR A 94 -17.17 12.40 -5.10
N LEU A 95 -15.99 11.97 -5.56
CA LEU A 95 -14.75 12.06 -4.80
C LEU A 95 -14.38 13.51 -4.48
N PHE A 96 -14.44 14.40 -5.47
CA PHE A 96 -14.14 15.83 -5.27
C PHE A 96 -15.13 16.50 -4.31
N ASN A 97 -16.42 16.21 -4.45
CA ASN A 97 -17.46 16.72 -3.55
C ASN A 97 -17.28 16.19 -2.12
N ALA A 98 -16.73 14.98 -1.96
CA ALA A 98 -16.34 14.43 -0.66
C ALA A 98 -14.99 14.97 -0.14
N GLY A 99 -14.33 15.88 -0.86
CA GLY A 99 -13.11 16.57 -0.44
C GLY A 99 -11.81 15.94 -0.94
N ALA A 100 -11.85 15.05 -1.92
CA ALA A 100 -10.64 14.46 -2.51
C ALA A 100 -9.74 15.54 -3.15
N LYS A 101 -8.43 15.35 -3.03
CA LYS A 101 -7.42 16.23 -3.66
C LYS A 101 -6.67 15.49 -4.75
N VAL A 102 -6.35 16.19 -5.84
CA VAL A 102 -5.45 15.68 -6.89
C VAL A 102 -4.07 16.27 -6.70
N PRO A 103 -3.07 15.49 -6.24
CA PRO A 103 -1.73 16.02 -6.08
C PRO A 103 -0.99 16.12 -7.43
N PRO A 104 -0.13 17.13 -7.62
CA PRO A 104 0.72 17.28 -8.80
C PRO A 104 1.51 16.01 -9.19
N CYS A 105 2.00 15.23 -8.22
CA CYS A 105 2.69 13.97 -8.52
C CYS A 105 1.80 12.94 -9.23
N LEU A 106 0.51 12.91 -8.90
CA LEU A 106 -0.47 12.03 -9.57
C LEU A 106 -0.74 12.51 -10.99
N ILE A 107 -0.93 13.82 -11.18
CA ILE A 107 -1.11 14.43 -12.51
C ILE A 107 0.10 14.16 -13.39
N GLN A 108 1.31 14.41 -12.87
CA GLN A 108 2.55 14.12 -13.56
C GLN A 108 2.57 12.67 -14.04
N ARG A 109 2.22 11.73 -13.14
CA ARG A 109 2.20 10.31 -13.47
C ARG A 109 1.16 9.97 -14.53
N LEU A 110 -0.04 10.54 -14.43
CA LEU A 110 -1.13 10.34 -15.40
C LEU A 110 -0.68 10.78 -16.80
N ILE A 111 -0.15 11.99 -16.94
CA ILE A 111 0.32 12.52 -18.24
C ILE A 111 1.50 11.69 -18.78
N GLN A 112 2.42 11.28 -17.91
CA GLN A 112 3.59 10.48 -18.32
C GLN A 112 3.22 9.08 -18.78
N THR A 113 2.02 8.58 -18.48
CA THR A 113 1.68 7.16 -18.64
C THR A 113 0.51 6.96 -19.58
N TYR A 114 -0.58 7.70 -19.43
CA TYR A 114 -1.86 7.48 -20.11
C TYR A 114 -1.72 7.50 -21.64
N GLY A 115 -2.26 6.49 -22.32
CA GLY A 115 -2.29 6.41 -23.78
C GLY A 115 -0.95 6.07 -24.45
N LYS A 116 0.11 5.77 -23.68
CA LYS A 116 1.43 5.41 -24.23
C LYS A 116 1.55 3.89 -24.45
N GLN A 117 1.68 3.52 -25.72
CA GLN A 117 1.71 2.12 -26.21
C GLN A 117 2.86 1.27 -25.63
N GLU A 118 3.98 1.89 -25.27
CA GLU A 118 5.16 1.20 -24.71
C GLU A 118 4.84 0.43 -23.42
N TYR A 119 3.83 0.87 -22.68
CA TYR A 119 3.39 0.21 -21.44
C TYR A 119 2.37 -0.90 -21.69
N THR A 120 1.69 -0.88 -22.83
CA THR A 120 0.77 -1.94 -23.28
C THR A 120 1.54 -3.15 -23.81
N GLN A 121 2.68 -2.92 -24.48
CA GLN A 121 3.49 -3.96 -25.13
C GLN A 121 4.52 -4.63 -24.21
N LYS A 122 4.94 -3.98 -23.11
CA LYS A 122 5.92 -4.56 -22.19
C LYS A 122 5.42 -5.79 -21.43
N ARG A 123 4.14 -6.16 -21.54
CA ARG A 123 3.46 -7.30 -20.88
C ARG A 123 4.16 -8.66 -21.05
N GLU A 124 5.10 -8.79 -21.98
CA GLU A 124 5.72 -10.06 -22.39
C GLU A 124 7.18 -10.25 -21.96
N ARG A 125 7.86 -9.25 -21.38
CA ARG A 125 9.25 -9.43 -20.94
C ARG A 125 9.30 -9.85 -19.47
N ARG A 126 9.92 -11.00 -19.22
CA ARG A 126 10.07 -11.72 -17.94
C ARG A 126 10.85 -10.95 -16.85
N SER A 127 10.43 -9.74 -16.47
CA SER A 127 10.92 -9.09 -15.26
C SER A 127 9.94 -9.32 -14.12
N SER A 128 10.38 -10.05 -13.11
CA SER A 128 9.61 -10.65 -12.02
C SER A 128 9.35 -9.71 -10.83
N ILE A 129 9.46 -8.40 -11.06
CA ILE A 129 8.99 -7.34 -10.16
C ILE A 129 7.47 -7.20 -10.36
N PRO A 130 6.65 -6.83 -9.35
CA PRO A 130 5.27 -6.43 -9.60
C PRO A 130 5.25 -5.40 -10.73
N TYR A 131 4.74 -5.80 -11.90
CA TYR A 131 4.47 -4.89 -13.00
C TYR A 131 3.84 -3.65 -12.41
N ASP A 132 4.29 -2.48 -12.87
CA ASP A 132 3.84 -1.21 -12.37
C ASP A 132 2.31 -1.12 -12.47
N ARG A 133 1.65 -1.55 -11.40
CA ARG A 133 0.21 -1.67 -11.36
C ARG A 133 -0.41 -0.28 -11.39
N SER A 134 0.30 0.74 -10.90
CA SER A 134 -0.11 2.12 -11.09
C SER A 134 -0.15 2.46 -12.58
N THR A 135 0.87 2.10 -13.36
CA THR A 135 0.88 2.27 -14.82
C THR A 135 -0.28 1.53 -15.49
N LEU A 136 -0.46 0.25 -15.19
CA LEU A 136 -1.52 -0.55 -15.78
C LEU A 136 -2.90 0.04 -15.43
N SER A 137 -3.11 0.37 -14.15
CA SER A 137 -4.39 0.92 -13.70
C SER A 137 -4.67 2.27 -14.34
N ILE A 138 -3.64 3.11 -14.55
CA ILE A 138 -3.79 4.37 -15.27
C ILE A 138 -4.29 4.14 -16.70
N GLN A 139 -3.82 3.11 -17.41
CA GLN A 139 -4.32 2.80 -18.76
C GLN A 139 -5.80 2.42 -18.78
N HIS A 140 -6.34 1.92 -17.68
CA HIS A 140 -7.73 1.49 -17.57
C HIS A 140 -8.70 2.63 -17.19
N ILE A 141 -8.19 3.83 -16.91
CA ILE A 141 -9.03 4.99 -16.60
C ILE A 141 -9.82 5.41 -17.86
N PRO A 142 -11.15 5.59 -17.77
CA PRO A 142 -11.93 6.19 -18.84
C PRO A 142 -11.41 7.58 -19.26
N PHE A 143 -11.45 7.91 -20.54
CA PHE A 143 -10.87 9.16 -21.05
C PHE A 143 -11.50 10.42 -20.42
N ASP A 144 -12.82 10.43 -20.22
CA ASP A 144 -13.54 11.53 -19.56
C ASP A 144 -13.08 11.69 -18.10
N GLY A 145 -12.78 10.58 -17.42
CA GLY A 145 -12.18 10.57 -16.10
C GLY A 145 -10.77 11.13 -16.07
N TYR A 146 -9.93 10.69 -17.01
CA TYR A 146 -8.59 11.26 -17.20
C TYR A 146 -8.67 12.78 -17.42
N ALA A 147 -9.51 13.24 -18.34
CA ALA A 147 -9.70 14.66 -18.63
C ALA A 147 -10.17 15.45 -17.40
N ALA A 148 -11.07 14.86 -16.59
CA ALA A 148 -11.53 15.46 -15.34
C ALA A 148 -10.38 15.63 -14.33
N LEU A 149 -9.52 14.62 -14.17
CA LEU A 149 -8.35 14.69 -13.28
C LEU A 149 -7.39 15.79 -13.71
N ILE A 150 -7.07 15.88 -15.01
CA ILE A 150 -6.18 16.91 -15.54
C ILE A 150 -6.77 18.31 -15.34
N THR A 151 -8.06 18.49 -15.62
CA THR A 151 -8.75 19.79 -15.50
C THR A 151 -8.85 20.26 -14.04
N HIS A 152 -9.02 19.33 -13.09
CA HIS A 152 -9.03 19.65 -11.66
C HIS A 152 -7.63 19.90 -11.07
N SER A 153 -6.55 19.79 -11.86
CA SER A 153 -5.22 20.18 -11.42
C SER A 153 -5.14 21.69 -11.24
N LEU A 154 -5.03 22.15 -10.00
CA LEU A 154 -4.95 23.58 -9.65
C LEU A 154 -3.65 24.27 -10.08
N LYS A 155 -2.63 23.51 -10.49
CA LYS A 155 -1.31 24.03 -10.84
C LYS A 155 -0.79 23.40 -12.12
N PRO A 156 -0.09 24.16 -12.98
CA PRO A 156 0.69 23.56 -14.06
C PRO A 156 1.72 22.62 -13.44
N VAL A 157 1.82 21.43 -14.03
CA VAL A 157 2.72 20.38 -13.56
C VAL A 157 3.87 20.27 -14.55
N ASP A 158 5.10 20.37 -14.05
CA ASP A 158 6.27 20.05 -14.86
C ASP A 158 6.25 18.54 -15.14
N VAL A 159 5.96 18.17 -16.40
CA VAL A 159 5.84 16.77 -16.83
C VAL A 159 7.23 16.12 -16.98
N GLN A 160 8.29 16.90 -17.15
CA GLN A 160 9.66 16.41 -17.35
C GLN A 160 10.45 16.33 -16.05
N GLY A 161 10.10 17.14 -15.05
CA GLY A 161 10.70 17.13 -13.71
C GLY A 161 10.53 15.81 -12.96
N ASN A 162 11.21 15.68 -11.83
CA ASN A 162 11.06 14.53 -10.95
C ASN A 162 10.64 15.02 -9.56
N ILE A 163 9.32 15.12 -9.35
CA ILE A 163 8.73 15.70 -8.13
C ILE A 163 9.24 14.97 -6.88
N LEU A 164 9.49 13.65 -6.96
CA LEU A 164 10.06 12.88 -5.85
C LEU A 164 11.49 13.33 -5.53
N LYS A 165 12.33 13.48 -6.54
CA LYS A 165 13.71 13.96 -6.40
C LYS A 165 13.75 15.40 -5.90
N ASP A 166 12.88 16.26 -6.43
CA ASP A 166 12.80 17.67 -6.05
C ASP A 166 12.38 17.81 -4.58
N PHE A 167 11.39 17.02 -4.16
CA PHE A 167 10.98 16.93 -2.76
C PHE A 167 12.16 16.50 -1.85
N PHE A 168 12.89 15.44 -2.19
CA PHE A 168 14.02 14.99 -1.38
C PHE A 168 15.22 15.94 -1.42
N THR A 169 15.40 16.67 -2.51
CA THR A 169 16.41 17.72 -2.62
C THR A 169 16.06 18.87 -1.69
N SER A 170 14.81 19.35 -1.75
CA SER A 170 14.25 20.38 -0.85
C SER A 170 14.38 19.98 0.63
N PHE A 171 14.07 18.71 0.95
CA PHE A 171 14.24 18.14 2.29
C PHE A 171 15.70 18.12 2.74
N SER A 172 16.61 17.67 1.88
CA SER A 172 18.04 17.55 2.21
C SER A 172 18.72 18.91 2.36
N GLN A 173 18.26 19.92 1.61
CA GLN A 173 18.73 21.31 1.68
C GLN A 173 18.11 22.10 2.84
N GLY A 174 17.14 21.53 3.57
CA GLY A 174 16.51 22.18 4.72
C GLY A 174 15.58 23.35 4.38
N THR A 175 15.15 23.45 3.11
CA THR A 175 14.20 24.49 2.68
C THR A 175 12.81 24.25 3.30
N SER A 176 11.95 25.27 3.40
CA SER A 176 10.58 25.11 3.92
C SER A 176 9.58 24.53 2.90
N GLN A 177 9.98 24.41 1.63
CA GLN A 177 9.10 24.03 0.53
C GLN A 177 8.50 22.62 0.71
N TRP A 178 9.31 21.61 1.03
CA TRP A 178 8.82 20.23 1.23
C TRP A 178 7.76 20.14 2.33
N LYS A 179 7.85 20.96 3.39
CA LYS A 179 6.83 20.99 4.48
C LYS A 179 5.50 21.51 3.97
N LYS A 180 5.55 22.61 3.22
CA LYS A 180 4.37 23.24 2.61
C LYS A 180 3.66 22.27 1.68
N GLU A 181 4.41 21.55 0.85
CA GLU A 181 3.87 20.53 -0.07
C GLU A 181 3.14 19.39 0.67
N LEU A 182 3.67 18.96 1.83
CA LEU A 182 2.99 17.98 2.69
C LEU A 182 1.75 18.55 3.37
N GLU A 183 1.84 19.75 3.94
CA GLU A 183 0.75 20.38 4.71
C GLU A 183 -0.48 20.67 3.86
N GLU A 184 -0.28 21.20 2.66
CA GLU A 184 -1.37 21.51 1.75
C GLU A 184 -2.01 20.25 1.14
N GLY A 185 -1.36 19.09 1.31
CA GLY A 185 -1.84 17.80 0.79
C GLY A 185 -1.50 17.56 -0.67
N TYR A 186 -0.53 18.30 -1.21
CA TYR A 186 -0.14 18.24 -2.63
C TYR A 186 0.98 17.23 -2.91
N PHE A 187 1.53 16.55 -1.92
CA PHE A 187 2.59 15.58 -2.15
C PHE A 187 2.36 14.23 -1.47
N PHE A 188 2.63 13.17 -2.23
CA PHE A 188 3.05 11.87 -1.73
C PHE A 188 3.93 11.18 -2.80
N PRO A 189 4.83 10.25 -2.41
CA PRO A 189 5.80 9.70 -3.34
C PRO A 189 5.17 8.59 -4.20
N ILE A 190 4.64 8.91 -5.39
CA ILE A 190 4.24 7.87 -6.36
C ILE A 190 5.50 7.21 -6.90
N ILE A 191 5.77 6.00 -6.43
CA ILE A 191 6.99 5.27 -6.77
C ILE A 191 6.71 4.44 -8.01
N THR A 192 7.51 4.66 -9.04
CA THR A 192 7.34 4.02 -10.36
C THR A 192 8.41 2.95 -10.61
N ASN A 193 9.53 3.05 -9.89
CA ASN A 193 10.61 2.08 -9.94
C ASN A 193 11.09 1.77 -8.51
N ILE A 194 11.19 0.48 -8.18
CA ILE A 194 11.74 0.02 -6.89
C ILE A 194 13.22 0.44 -6.73
N ALA A 195 13.90 0.78 -7.82
CA ALA A 195 15.24 1.34 -7.78
C ALA A 195 15.30 2.80 -7.29
N ASP A 196 14.17 3.50 -7.16
CA ASP A 196 14.14 4.86 -6.62
C ASP A 196 14.70 4.87 -5.18
N ASN A 197 15.64 5.77 -4.91
CA ASN A 197 16.28 5.83 -3.60
C ASN A 197 15.33 6.41 -2.54
N LEU A 198 14.71 5.53 -1.74
CA LEU A 198 13.83 5.92 -0.63
C LEU A 198 14.51 5.99 0.73
N ARG A 199 15.84 5.92 0.82
CA ARG A 199 16.55 6.17 2.08
C ARG A 199 16.17 7.52 2.73
N PRO A 200 15.94 8.62 1.97
CA PRO A 200 15.47 9.88 2.56
C PRO A 200 14.13 9.76 3.31
N ILE A 201 13.26 8.80 2.97
CA ILE A 201 12.00 8.57 3.69
C ILE A 201 12.25 8.03 5.09
N ILE A 202 13.24 7.14 5.26
CA ILE A 202 13.63 6.63 6.58
C ILE A 202 14.16 7.79 7.44
N LYS A 203 14.97 8.68 6.85
CA LYS A 203 15.45 9.90 7.52
C LYS A 203 14.30 10.85 7.87
N LEU A 204 13.31 11.02 6.98
CA LEU A 204 12.12 11.82 7.25
C LEU A 204 11.33 11.24 8.45
N ALA A 205 11.11 9.92 8.48
CA ALA A 205 10.43 9.25 9.59
C ALA A 205 11.18 9.38 10.92
N GLN A 206 12.52 9.42 10.86
CA GLN A 206 13.38 9.60 12.03
C GLN A 206 13.34 11.05 12.55
N VAL A 207 13.53 12.05 11.68
CA VAL A 207 13.69 13.46 12.09
C VAL A 207 12.34 14.18 12.26
N TYR A 208 11.36 13.84 11.42
CA TYR A 208 10.06 14.51 11.34
C TYR A 208 8.92 13.48 11.30
N PRO A 209 8.69 12.73 12.41
CA PRO A 209 7.75 11.63 12.43
C PRO A 209 6.31 12.06 12.13
N LYS A 210 5.90 13.27 12.55
CA LYS A 210 4.54 13.79 12.29
C LYS A 210 4.31 14.05 10.79
N GLU A 211 5.31 14.56 10.11
CA GLU A 211 5.31 14.80 8.67
C GLU A 211 5.36 13.48 7.90
N TYR A 212 6.13 12.50 8.36
CA TYR A 212 6.12 11.16 7.79
C TYR A 212 4.73 10.50 7.88
N GLN A 213 3.99 10.67 8.99
CA GLN A 213 2.62 10.12 9.10
C GLN A 213 1.66 10.64 8.03
N LYS A 214 1.95 11.80 7.41
CA LYS A 214 1.17 12.32 6.27
C LYS A 214 1.36 11.48 5.01
N ILE A 215 2.50 10.82 4.84
CA ILE A 215 2.81 9.96 3.68
C ILE A 215 2.76 8.46 3.99
N ALA A 216 2.87 8.08 5.26
CA ALA A 216 2.89 6.69 5.73
C ALA A 216 1.76 5.80 5.19
N PRO A 217 0.49 6.27 5.03
CA PRO A 217 -0.60 5.43 4.51
C PRO A 217 -0.31 4.84 3.13
N LEU A 218 0.46 5.53 2.28
CA LEU A 218 0.84 5.02 0.95
C LEU A 218 1.50 3.63 1.04
N PHE A 219 2.43 3.47 1.98
CA PHE A 219 3.17 2.22 2.18
C PHE A 219 2.32 1.09 2.76
N GLN A 220 1.10 1.37 3.21
CA GLN A 220 0.18 0.37 3.76
C GLN A 220 -0.71 -0.25 2.69
N PHE A 221 -0.96 0.42 1.57
CA PHE A 221 -1.85 -0.09 0.52
C PHE A 221 -1.18 -0.28 -0.84
N ASP A 222 -0.14 0.50 -1.18
CA ASP A 222 0.52 0.41 -2.47
C ASP A 222 1.65 -0.64 -2.41
N PRO A 223 1.55 -1.75 -3.18
CA PRO A 223 2.57 -2.79 -3.21
C PRO A 223 3.94 -2.30 -3.68
N ILE A 224 4.00 -1.38 -4.64
CA ILE A 224 5.26 -0.87 -5.20
C ILE A 224 5.92 0.05 -4.17
N ALA A 225 5.13 0.91 -3.54
CA ALA A 225 5.63 1.75 -2.46
C ALA A 225 6.17 0.89 -1.31
N ARG A 226 5.43 -0.15 -0.91
CA ARG A 226 5.86 -1.08 0.14
C ARG A 226 7.13 -1.85 -0.24
N ALA A 227 7.25 -2.30 -1.48
CA ALA A 227 8.45 -2.97 -1.97
C ALA A 227 9.68 -2.04 -1.94
N SER A 228 9.49 -0.78 -2.33
CA SER A 228 10.55 0.23 -2.32
C SER A 228 10.97 0.63 -0.90
N LEU A 229 10.02 0.63 0.04
CA LEU A 229 10.32 0.76 1.46
C LEU A 229 11.18 -0.41 1.97
N TRP A 230 10.82 -1.65 1.63
CA TRP A 230 11.65 -2.82 1.96
C TRP A 230 13.05 -2.72 1.36
N GLN A 231 13.17 -2.25 0.12
CA GLN A 231 14.46 -2.05 -0.54
C GLN A 231 15.32 -1.02 0.22
N ALA A 232 14.73 0.10 0.65
CA ALA A 232 15.42 1.11 1.45
C ALA A 232 15.81 0.58 2.84
N VAL A 233 14.94 -0.20 3.48
CA VAL A 233 15.22 -0.86 4.76
C VAL A 233 16.40 -1.81 4.64
N LEU A 234 16.36 -2.74 3.67
CA LEU A 234 17.48 -3.66 3.41
C LEU A 234 18.76 -2.89 3.15
N SER A 235 18.69 -1.79 2.39
CA SER A 235 19.86 -0.96 2.11
C SER A 235 20.47 -0.36 3.39
N VAL A 236 19.66 0.14 4.33
CA VAL A 236 20.15 0.67 5.61
C VAL A 236 20.71 -0.45 6.51
N LEU A 237 20.03 -1.59 6.60
CA LEU A 237 20.49 -2.71 7.41
C LEU A 237 21.77 -3.35 6.84
N PHE A 238 21.90 -3.38 5.51
CA PHE A 238 23.09 -3.88 4.83
C PHE A 238 24.30 -3.00 5.12
N ASP A 239 24.18 -1.68 5.00
CA ASP A 239 25.26 -0.76 5.41
C ASP A 239 25.67 -0.97 6.88
N GLU A 240 24.70 -1.23 7.75
CA GLU A 240 24.95 -1.48 9.17
C GLU A 240 25.63 -2.83 9.41
N ALA A 241 25.37 -3.82 8.57
CA ALA A 241 25.96 -5.14 8.68
C ALA A 241 27.47 -5.13 8.38
N PHE A 242 27.95 -4.25 7.50
CA PHE A 242 29.38 -4.09 7.22
C PHE A 242 30.13 -3.22 8.24
N ARG A 243 29.42 -2.54 9.14
CA ARG A 243 30.05 -1.60 10.05
C ARG A 243 30.73 -2.33 11.20
N THR A 244 32.03 -2.14 11.40
CA THR A 244 32.76 -2.73 12.52
C THR A 244 32.66 -1.94 13.83
N SER A 245 32.33 -0.65 13.75
CA SER A 245 32.21 0.21 14.92
C SER A 245 30.91 -0.03 15.70
N GLU A 246 30.90 0.35 16.98
CA GLU A 246 29.70 0.29 17.81
C GLU A 246 28.54 1.14 17.27
N LEU A 247 27.32 0.69 17.57
CA LEU A 247 26.09 1.39 17.22
C LEU A 247 25.95 2.70 18.00
N THR A 248 26.05 3.82 17.28
CA THR A 248 25.77 5.15 17.84
C THR A 248 24.31 5.29 18.24
N GLY A 249 24.01 6.25 19.14
CA GLY A 249 22.64 6.52 19.57
C GLY A 249 21.69 6.86 18.42
N ASP A 250 22.16 7.68 17.47
CA ASP A 250 21.40 8.07 16.28
C ASP A 250 21.08 6.84 15.39
N ARG A 251 22.03 5.92 15.23
CA ARG A 251 21.81 4.69 14.45
C ARG A 251 20.86 3.73 15.13
N LYS A 252 20.98 3.55 16.45
CA LYS A 252 19.98 2.80 17.23
C LYS A 252 18.58 3.39 17.05
N TYR A 253 18.46 4.72 17.02
CA TYR A 253 17.18 5.38 16.77
C TYR A 253 16.67 5.12 15.35
N GLN A 254 17.52 5.22 14.32
CA GLN A 254 17.17 4.87 12.95
C GLN A 254 16.67 3.42 12.80
N LEU A 255 17.34 2.46 13.44
CA LEU A 255 16.93 1.05 13.43
C LEU A 255 15.56 0.84 14.11
N LYS A 256 15.29 1.54 15.22
CA LYS A 256 13.96 1.55 15.85
C LYS A 256 12.90 2.21 14.96
N THR A 257 13.26 3.25 14.20
CA THR A 257 12.35 3.86 13.22
C THR A 257 11.95 2.87 12.14
N ILE A 258 12.90 2.08 11.62
CA ILE A 258 12.60 0.98 10.67
C ILE A 258 11.57 0.02 11.27
N GLN A 259 11.76 -0.40 12.52
CA GLN A 259 10.84 -1.30 13.21
C GLN A 259 9.42 -0.72 13.24
N ASN A 260 9.28 0.56 13.55
CA ASN A 260 7.98 1.24 13.59
C ASN A 260 7.33 1.36 12.20
N MET A 261 8.12 1.57 11.14
CA MET A 261 7.61 1.69 9.76
C MET A 261 7.18 0.33 9.19
N ILE A 262 7.96 -0.72 9.44
CA ILE A 262 7.67 -2.08 8.98
C ILE A 262 6.54 -2.71 9.79
N GLY A 263 6.51 -2.48 11.11
CA GLY A 263 5.49 -3.02 12.00
C GLY A 263 4.10 -2.41 11.88
N GLN A 264 3.84 -1.53 10.91
CA GLN A 264 2.47 -1.02 10.65
C GLN A 264 1.59 -2.10 10.01
N PRO A 265 0.28 -2.13 10.30
CA PRO A 265 -0.65 -3.00 9.59
C PRO A 265 -0.72 -2.63 8.12
N VAL A 266 -0.76 -3.63 7.24
CA VAL A 266 -0.75 -3.47 5.79
C VAL A 266 -2.02 -4.06 5.20
N GLN A 267 -2.64 -3.34 4.26
CA GLN A 267 -3.81 -3.74 3.48
C GLN A 267 -3.52 -3.49 1.98
N LEU A 268 -2.63 -4.31 1.43
CA LEU A 268 -2.15 -4.16 0.05
C LEU A 268 -3.27 -4.30 -0.98
N VAL A 269 -3.19 -3.48 -2.02
CA VAL A 269 -4.11 -3.55 -3.16
C VAL A 269 -3.81 -4.80 -4.00
N GLY A 270 -4.84 -5.62 -4.23
CA GLY A 270 -4.86 -6.89 -4.99
C GLY A 270 -4.32 -8.10 -4.25
N THR A 271 -3.62 -8.98 -4.98
CA THR A 271 -3.31 -10.35 -4.52
C THR A 271 -1.97 -10.49 -3.80
N TRP A 272 -1.19 -9.42 -3.71
CA TRP A 272 0.13 -9.48 -3.09
C TRP A 272 0.02 -9.53 -1.57
N SER A 273 0.71 -10.49 -0.96
CA SER A 273 0.97 -10.48 0.47
C SER A 273 2.25 -9.71 0.79
N GLU A 274 2.34 -9.18 2.00
CA GLU A 274 3.54 -8.49 2.45
C GLU A 274 4.77 -9.43 2.46
N GLN A 275 4.56 -10.70 2.82
CA GLN A 275 5.60 -11.74 2.76
C GLN A 275 6.10 -11.94 1.33
N ALA A 276 5.21 -12.03 0.35
CA ALA A 276 5.60 -12.19 -1.07
C ALA A 276 6.43 -10.99 -1.56
N ILE A 277 6.05 -9.76 -1.17
CA ILE A 277 6.83 -8.57 -1.46
C ILE A 277 8.22 -8.65 -0.83
N PHE A 278 8.30 -9.00 0.45
CA PHE A 278 9.58 -9.12 1.15
C PHE A 278 10.50 -10.15 0.48
N LEU A 279 10.01 -11.37 0.23
CA LEU A 279 10.79 -12.46 -0.38
C LEU A 279 11.41 -12.01 -1.70
N ARG A 280 10.59 -11.34 -2.52
CA ARG A 280 11.01 -10.84 -3.83
C ARG A 280 12.07 -9.75 -3.71
N VAL A 281 11.79 -8.73 -2.90
CA VAL A 281 12.72 -7.61 -2.69
C VAL A 281 14.04 -8.10 -2.09
N PHE A 282 14.00 -9.08 -1.19
CA PHE A 282 15.18 -9.71 -0.62
C PHE A 282 16.03 -10.38 -1.70
N GLY A 283 15.43 -11.21 -2.57
CA GLY A 283 16.15 -11.83 -3.69
C GLY A 283 16.74 -10.80 -4.66
N ASP A 284 15.92 -9.84 -5.09
CA ASP A 284 16.33 -8.77 -6.00
C ASP A 284 17.38 -7.83 -5.40
N PHE A 285 17.46 -7.72 -4.07
CA PHE A 285 18.46 -6.90 -3.41
C PHE A 285 19.88 -7.43 -3.66
N PHE A 286 20.07 -8.75 -3.57
CA PHE A 286 21.38 -9.36 -3.71
C PHE A 286 21.84 -9.53 -5.15
N THR A 287 20.94 -9.50 -6.14
CA THR A 287 21.36 -9.52 -7.56
C THR A 287 22.18 -8.29 -7.96
N LYS A 288 22.10 -7.21 -7.19
CA LYS A 288 22.85 -5.96 -7.41
C LYS A 288 24.32 -6.04 -7.02
N TYR A 289 24.72 -7.07 -6.28
CA TYR A 289 26.09 -7.23 -5.78
C TYR A 289 26.75 -8.48 -6.36
N PRO A 290 28.06 -8.47 -6.65
CA PRO A 290 28.78 -9.67 -7.07
C PRO A 290 28.69 -10.82 -6.05
N ARG A 291 28.95 -12.05 -6.52
CA ARG A 291 29.15 -13.20 -5.62
C ARG A 291 30.32 -12.95 -4.68
N GLY A 292 30.13 -13.24 -3.39
CA GLY A 292 31.13 -13.00 -2.35
C GLY A 292 31.26 -11.56 -1.84
N TYR A 293 30.50 -10.59 -2.39
CA TYR A 293 30.53 -9.20 -1.87
C TYR A 293 30.02 -9.12 -0.42
N CYS A 294 28.96 -9.87 -0.11
CA CYS A 294 28.47 -10.04 1.25
C CYS A 294 29.04 -11.34 1.80
N ASP A 295 30.07 -11.23 2.62
CA ASP A 295 30.64 -12.38 3.29
C ASP A 295 29.67 -12.97 4.32
N GLU A 296 29.99 -14.16 4.82
CA GLU A 296 29.15 -14.86 5.80
C GLU A 296 28.93 -14.02 7.06
N HIS A 297 29.94 -13.28 7.52
CA HIS A 297 29.82 -12.47 8.74
C HIS A 297 28.81 -11.32 8.57
N ALA A 298 28.94 -10.54 7.49
CA ALA A 298 28.03 -9.45 7.17
C ALA A 298 26.62 -9.98 6.89
N MET A 299 26.47 -11.08 6.16
CA MET A 299 25.15 -11.67 5.93
C MET A 299 24.49 -12.11 7.22
N MET A 300 25.21 -12.81 8.10
CA MET A 300 24.67 -13.25 9.39
C MET A 300 24.22 -12.05 10.24
N ARG A 301 25.04 -10.99 10.29
CA ARG A 301 24.67 -9.75 10.99
C ARG A 301 23.46 -9.06 10.35
N LEU A 302 23.35 -9.05 9.03
CA LEU A 302 22.16 -8.54 8.35
C LEU A 302 20.90 -9.32 8.75
N LEU A 303 20.97 -10.64 8.79
CA LEU A 303 19.83 -11.50 9.19
C LEU A 303 19.44 -11.27 10.65
N GLU A 304 20.41 -11.07 11.54
CA GLU A 304 20.17 -10.66 12.93
C GLU A 304 19.48 -9.29 12.99
N LEU A 305 20.00 -8.29 12.29
CA LEU A 305 19.40 -6.96 12.21
C LEU A 305 17.97 -6.99 11.65
N LEU A 306 17.71 -7.80 10.62
CA LEU A 306 16.38 -8.02 10.06
C LEU A 306 15.43 -8.62 11.09
N THR A 307 15.86 -9.65 11.82
CA THR A 307 15.01 -10.30 12.83
C THR A 307 14.75 -9.41 14.05
N VAL A 308 15.61 -8.46 14.36
CA VAL A 308 15.41 -7.53 15.48
C VAL A 308 14.62 -6.28 15.06
N TYR A 309 14.98 -5.66 13.95
CA TYR A 309 14.51 -4.30 13.62
C TYR A 309 13.53 -4.23 12.44
N ALA A 310 13.29 -5.31 11.71
CA ALA A 310 12.39 -5.29 10.55
C ALA A 310 11.29 -6.36 10.63
N GLN A 311 10.70 -6.55 11.81
CA GLN A 311 9.62 -7.52 12.01
C GLN A 311 8.26 -6.96 11.56
N PRO A 312 7.65 -7.50 10.48
CA PRO A 312 6.31 -7.13 10.08
C PRO A 312 5.26 -7.83 10.96
N ARG A 313 4.03 -7.32 10.98
CA ARG A 313 2.93 -7.94 11.76
C ARG A 313 2.35 -9.19 11.10
N SER A 314 2.47 -9.30 9.79
CA SER A 314 1.77 -10.30 8.98
C SER A 314 2.54 -11.63 8.85
N PHE A 315 3.85 -11.64 9.09
CA PHE A 315 4.69 -12.83 9.05
C PHE A 315 5.94 -12.63 9.90
N THR A 316 6.67 -13.72 10.19
CA THR A 316 7.98 -13.62 10.87
C THR A 316 9.12 -13.70 9.87
N ILE A 317 10.20 -12.94 10.10
CA ILE A 317 11.38 -13.00 9.22
C ILE A 317 11.92 -14.44 9.09
N LYS A 318 12.00 -15.21 10.19
CA LYS A 318 12.41 -16.62 10.13
C LYS A 318 11.53 -17.47 9.22
N GLN A 319 10.22 -17.24 9.20
CA GLN A 319 9.30 -17.94 8.28
C GLN A 319 9.58 -17.59 6.81
N ALA A 320 9.83 -16.31 6.50
CA ALA A 320 10.18 -15.90 5.14
C ALA A 320 11.53 -16.45 4.69
N LEU A 321 12.53 -16.45 5.58
CA LEU A 321 13.85 -17.02 5.28
C LEU A 321 13.80 -18.52 4.96
N ARG A 322 12.88 -19.30 5.57
CA ARG A 322 12.66 -20.70 5.19
C ARG A 322 12.15 -20.86 3.75
N VAL A 323 11.36 -19.91 3.26
CA VAL A 323 10.91 -19.91 1.87
C VAL A 323 12.08 -19.59 0.95
N ILE A 324 12.90 -18.58 1.29
CA ILE A 324 14.13 -18.24 0.54
C ILE A 324 15.10 -19.43 0.45
N LYS A 325 15.29 -20.18 1.55
CA LYS A 325 16.13 -21.38 1.56
C LYS A 325 15.69 -22.42 0.52
N ASN A 326 14.38 -22.52 0.26
CA ASN A 326 13.81 -23.50 -0.64
C ASN A 326 13.54 -22.92 -2.05
N ASP A 327 13.95 -21.68 -2.31
CA ASP A 327 13.77 -21.02 -3.61
C ASP A 327 14.94 -21.39 -4.54
N ASP A 328 14.64 -22.02 -5.67
CA ASP A 328 15.65 -22.48 -6.64
C ASP A 328 16.28 -21.32 -7.43
N ASP A 329 15.58 -20.18 -7.55
CA ASP A 329 16.08 -19.01 -8.24
C ASP A 329 17.02 -18.16 -7.36
N MET A 330 17.08 -18.46 -6.06
CA MET A 330 17.94 -17.74 -5.12
C MET A 330 19.40 -18.17 -5.28
N ARG A 331 20.31 -17.20 -5.18
CA ARG A 331 21.75 -17.47 -5.22
C ARG A 331 22.18 -18.41 -4.08
N THR A 332 23.01 -19.39 -4.41
CA THR A 332 23.45 -20.45 -3.49
C THR A 332 24.17 -19.91 -2.25
N ASP A 333 25.04 -18.91 -2.41
CA ASP A 333 25.77 -18.31 -1.29
C ASP A 333 24.84 -17.66 -0.24
N ILE A 334 23.74 -17.09 -0.71
CA ILE A 334 22.68 -16.54 0.14
C ILE A 334 21.91 -17.66 0.83
N LYS A 335 21.52 -18.72 0.07
CA LYS A 335 20.80 -19.88 0.61
C LYS A 335 21.58 -20.59 1.71
N ASP A 336 22.87 -20.82 1.50
CA ASP A 336 23.74 -21.52 2.44
C ASP A 336 23.86 -20.75 3.76
N THR A 337 24.00 -19.42 3.69
CA THR A 337 24.09 -18.58 4.89
C THR A 337 22.75 -18.48 5.62
N VAL A 338 21.65 -18.39 4.87
CA VAL A 338 20.30 -18.45 5.44
C VAL A 338 20.06 -19.78 6.15
N ASP A 339 20.52 -20.89 5.58
CA ASP A 339 20.38 -22.20 6.22
C ASP A 339 21.15 -22.26 7.54
N LYS A 340 22.43 -21.86 7.53
CA LYS A 340 23.25 -21.76 8.74
C LYS A 340 22.59 -20.89 9.80
N PHE A 341 21.99 -19.76 9.43
CA PHE A 341 21.26 -18.89 10.33
C PHE A 341 20.04 -19.55 10.96
N LEU A 342 19.26 -20.28 10.17
CA LEU A 342 18.07 -20.97 10.64
C LEU A 342 18.38 -22.17 11.54
N CYS A 343 19.56 -22.77 11.41
CA CYS A 343 20.06 -23.87 12.24
C CYS A 343 20.73 -23.40 13.55
N ARG A 344 20.96 -22.10 13.76
CA ARG A 344 21.46 -21.61 15.04
C ARG A 344 20.37 -21.74 16.12
N PRO A 345 20.72 -22.25 17.32
CA PRO A 345 19.78 -22.46 18.41
C PRO A 345 19.09 -21.17 18.88
#